data_AF-A0A942HZ85-F1
#
_entry.id   AF-A0A942HZ85-F1
#
_cell.length_a   1.000
_cell.length_b   1.000
_cell.length_c   1.000
_cell.angle_alpha   90.00
_cell.angle_beta   90.00
_cell.angle_gamma   90.00
#
_symmetry.space_group_name_H-M   'P 1'
#
loop_
_entity.id
_entity.type
_entity.pdbx_description
1 polymer ?
#
loop_
_entity_poly.entity_id
_entity_poly.type
_entity_poly.pdbx_seq_one_letter_code
_entity_poly.pdbx_strand_id
1 'polypeptide(L)'
;MSNIDKDIVKDFVIESKGIIQDLVDLLEGIEGDFSQVSQLEEYGQKVDRIMGGAKSLALLVPQDHPLHMVADYAQLCKAVGYKASQIKGNGQFFDICVALLLDATETLSEWINNLGEDSVEDMKSSFTSTFLERLRWVSNQFGADVRASVDSQSKNKKMDQNEIDDLLRKLGVG
;
A
#
# COMPACT_ATOMS: atom_id res chain seq x y z
N MET A 1 14.31 25.28 -9.58
CA MET A 1 13.58 24.75 -8.40
C MET A 1 12.11 25.00 -8.67
N SER A 2 11.34 23.96 -9.00
CA SER A 2 9.89 24.08 -9.02
C SER A 2 9.42 24.15 -7.57
N ASN A 3 9.11 25.36 -7.11
CA ASN A 3 8.39 25.52 -5.85
C ASN A 3 6.95 25.09 -6.13
N ILE A 4 6.63 23.84 -5.81
CA ILE A 4 5.23 23.43 -5.67
C ILE A 4 4.57 24.35 -4.64
N ASP A 5 3.33 24.75 -4.91
CA ASP A 5 2.60 25.60 -3.99
C ASP A 5 2.37 24.86 -2.66
N LYS A 6 2.79 25.49 -1.56
CA LYS A 6 2.64 24.91 -0.21
C LYS A 6 1.17 24.69 0.14
N ASP A 7 0.27 25.51 -0.40
CA ASP A 7 -1.16 25.37 -0.16
C ASP A 7 -1.70 24.11 -0.86
N ILE A 8 -1.20 23.78 -2.06
CA ILE A 8 -1.55 22.52 -2.76
C ILE A 8 -1.08 21.30 -1.97
N VAL A 9 0.15 21.32 -1.44
CA VAL A 9 0.67 20.22 -0.62
C VAL A 9 -0.15 20.07 0.66
N LYS A 10 -0.52 21.19 1.30
CA LYS A 10 -1.33 21.20 2.52
C LYS A 10 -2.73 20.64 2.27
N ASP A 11 -3.38 21.01 1.18
CA ASP A 11 -4.69 20.47 0.80
C ASP A 11 -4.63 18.96 0.57
N PHE A 12 -3.58 18.49 -0.12
CA PHE A 12 -3.32 17.05 -0.29
C PHE A 12 -3.14 16.32 1.05
N VAL A 13 -2.38 16.89 1.98
CA VAL A 13 -2.19 16.30 3.32
C VAL A 13 -3.53 16.22 4.07
N ILE A 14 -4.35 17.28 4.02
CA ILE A 14 -5.66 17.30 4.69
C ILE A 14 -6.63 16.27 4.09
N GLU A 15 -6.73 16.20 2.77
CA GLU A 15 -7.58 15.19 2.11
C GLU A 15 -7.10 13.78 2.45
N SER A 16 -5.79 13.54 2.39
CA SER A 16 -5.22 12.22 2.65
C SER A 16 -5.42 11.77 4.08
N LYS A 17 -5.39 12.68 5.06
CA LYS A 17 -5.74 12.37 6.47
C LYS A 17 -7.16 11.83 6.62
N GLY A 18 -8.12 12.45 5.94
CA GLY A 18 -9.50 11.96 5.94
C GLY A 18 -9.60 10.56 5.35
N ILE A 19 -8.91 10.31 4.24
CA ILE A 19 -8.87 8.98 3.61
C ILE A 19 -8.19 7.95 4.52
N ILE A 20 -7.08 8.32 5.18
CA ILE A 20 -6.38 7.43 6.12
C ILE A 20 -7.28 7.02 7.28
N GLN A 21 -8.04 7.96 7.86
CA GLN A 21 -8.98 7.61 8.94
C GLN A 21 -10.03 6.60 8.43
N ASP A 22 -10.62 6.85 7.26
CA ASP A 22 -11.56 5.91 6.64
C ASP A 22 -10.94 4.52 6.42
N LEU A 23 -9.65 4.45 6.03
CA LEU A 23 -8.93 3.20 5.80
C LEU A 23 -8.70 2.43 7.11
N VAL A 24 -8.33 3.12 8.20
CA VAL A 24 -8.15 2.51 9.53
C VAL A 24 -9.49 1.99 10.03
N ASP A 25 -10.54 2.81 10.02
CA ASP A 25 -11.88 2.41 10.46
C ASP A 25 -12.40 1.19 9.68
N LEU A 26 -12.14 1.14 8.37
CA LEU A 26 -12.47 -0.01 7.52
C LEU A 26 -11.71 -1.26 7.97
N LEU A 27 -10.39 -1.18 8.15
CA LEU A 27 -9.56 -2.32 8.51
C LEU A 27 -9.88 -2.86 9.90
N GLU A 28 -10.06 -1.99 10.89
CA GLU A 28 -10.51 -2.37 12.23
C GLU A 28 -11.91 -3.02 12.21
N GLY A 29 -12.81 -2.51 11.35
CA GLY A 29 -14.17 -3.03 11.21
C GLY A 29 -14.27 -4.43 10.60
N ILE A 30 -13.25 -4.87 9.87
CA ILE A 30 -13.21 -6.21 9.23
C ILE A 30 -12.26 -7.18 9.91
N GLU A 31 -11.47 -6.74 10.89
CA GLU A 31 -10.46 -7.56 11.57
C GLU A 31 -11.08 -8.82 12.18
N GLY A 32 -10.51 -9.99 11.86
CA GLY A 32 -11.01 -11.28 12.35
C GLY A 32 -12.30 -11.79 11.67
N ASP A 33 -12.89 -11.03 10.75
CA ASP A 33 -14.11 -11.42 10.03
C ASP A 33 -13.84 -11.70 8.54
N PHE A 34 -13.43 -12.94 8.26
CA PHE A 34 -13.16 -13.38 6.89
C PHE A 34 -14.35 -13.23 5.93
N SER A 35 -15.59 -13.17 6.43
CA SER A 35 -16.76 -12.96 5.57
C SER A 35 -16.73 -11.60 4.85
N GLN A 36 -15.93 -10.66 5.39
CA GLN A 36 -15.75 -9.32 4.86
C GLN A 36 -14.51 -9.16 3.99
N VAL A 37 -13.83 -10.25 3.58
CA VAL A 37 -12.62 -10.20 2.72
C VAL A 37 -12.75 -9.28 1.50
N SER A 38 -13.94 -9.19 0.89
CA SER A 38 -14.22 -8.31 -0.25
C SER A 38 -14.03 -6.81 0.05
N GLN A 39 -14.14 -6.37 1.31
CA GLN A 39 -13.93 -4.99 1.75
C GLN A 39 -12.48 -4.52 1.54
N LEU A 40 -11.52 -5.44 1.43
CA LEU A 40 -10.13 -5.09 1.09
C LEU A 40 -9.98 -4.53 -0.33
N GLU A 41 -10.97 -4.74 -1.21
CA GLU A 41 -11.04 -4.03 -2.49
C GLU A 41 -11.38 -2.55 -2.28
N GLU A 42 -12.30 -2.24 -1.37
CA GLU A 42 -12.64 -0.85 -1.01
C GLU A 42 -11.43 -0.13 -0.38
N TYR A 43 -10.67 -0.82 0.48
CA TYR A 43 -9.37 -0.34 0.94
C TYR A 43 -8.46 0.06 -0.24
N GLY A 44 -8.30 -0.86 -1.21
CA GLY A 44 -7.48 -0.64 -2.41
C GLY A 44 -7.95 0.55 -3.26
N GLN A 45 -9.26 0.77 -3.37
CA GLN A 45 -9.84 1.91 -4.10
C GLN A 45 -9.63 3.24 -3.36
N LYS A 46 -9.78 3.26 -2.03
CA LYS A 46 -9.58 4.46 -1.20
C LYS A 46 -8.12 4.88 -1.21
N VAL A 47 -7.16 3.97 -1.00
CA VAL A 47 -5.73 4.30 -1.01
C VAL A 47 -5.22 4.70 -2.41
N ASP A 48 -5.88 4.26 -3.49
CA ASP A 48 -5.59 4.71 -4.86
C ASP A 48 -5.75 6.22 -5.04
N ARG A 49 -6.66 6.85 -4.29
CA ARG A 49 -6.83 8.31 -4.30
C ARG A 49 -5.61 9.03 -3.74
N ILE A 50 -5.04 8.52 -2.63
CA ILE A 50 -3.78 9.02 -2.06
C ILE A 50 -2.64 8.82 -3.07
N MET A 51 -2.52 7.62 -3.64
CA MET A 51 -1.51 7.31 -4.64
C MET A 51 -1.61 8.24 -5.86
N GLY A 52 -2.81 8.46 -6.40
CA GLY A 52 -3.05 9.33 -7.55
C GLY A 52 -2.73 10.80 -7.26
N GLY A 53 -3.12 11.29 -6.08
CA GLY A 53 -2.77 12.64 -5.61
C GLY A 53 -1.26 12.81 -5.48
N ALA A 54 -0.60 11.90 -4.76
CA ALA A 54 0.84 11.90 -4.57
C ALA A 54 1.59 11.87 -5.91
N LYS A 55 1.21 10.99 -6.85
CA LYS A 55 1.81 10.93 -8.19
C LYS A 55 1.64 12.23 -8.96
N SER A 56 0.46 12.83 -8.90
CA SER A 56 0.17 14.08 -9.61
C SER A 56 1.06 15.22 -9.10
N LEU A 57 1.23 15.33 -7.78
CA LEU A 57 2.12 16.33 -7.18
C LEU A 57 3.59 16.00 -7.40
N ALA A 58 3.96 14.72 -7.40
CA ALA A 58 5.31 14.24 -7.65
C ALA A 58 5.84 14.66 -9.04
N LEU A 59 4.96 14.83 -10.04
CA LEU A 59 5.35 15.35 -11.36
C LEU A 59 5.85 16.80 -11.33
N LEU A 60 5.56 17.54 -10.25
CA LEU A 60 5.90 18.95 -10.10
C LEU A 60 7.17 19.17 -9.27
N VAL A 61 7.76 18.11 -8.72
CA VAL A 61 8.91 18.18 -7.80
C VAL A 61 10.08 17.31 -8.30
N PRO A 62 11.30 17.56 -7.81
CA PRO A 62 12.45 16.69 -8.08
C PRO A 62 12.24 15.25 -7.58
N GLN A 63 12.97 14.29 -8.18
CA GLN A 63 12.84 12.85 -7.88
C GLN A 63 13.21 12.47 -6.44
N ASP A 64 14.03 13.26 -5.77
CA ASP A 64 14.42 13.13 -4.36
C ASP A 64 13.38 13.73 -3.40
N HIS A 65 12.25 14.22 -3.90
CA HIS A 65 11.17 14.73 -3.06
C HIS A 65 10.36 13.58 -2.42
N PRO A 66 10.00 13.66 -1.12
CA PRO A 66 9.24 12.63 -0.40
C PRO A 66 7.91 12.18 -1.03
N LEU A 67 7.27 13.04 -1.83
CA LEU A 67 6.05 12.71 -2.58
C LEU A 67 6.20 11.47 -3.47
N HIS A 68 7.40 11.22 -4.01
CA HIS A 68 7.67 10.01 -4.79
C HIS A 68 7.57 8.74 -3.93
N MET A 69 8.11 8.79 -2.70
CA MET A 69 8.03 7.67 -1.75
C MET A 69 6.59 7.42 -1.30
N VAL A 70 5.84 8.48 -0.96
CA VAL A 70 4.42 8.37 -0.61
C VAL A 70 3.62 7.74 -1.76
N ALA A 71 3.89 8.14 -3.00
CA ALA A 71 3.24 7.58 -4.19
C ALA A 71 3.52 6.08 -4.36
N ASP A 72 4.78 5.66 -4.27
CA ASP A 72 5.16 4.25 -4.43
C ASP A 72 4.65 3.39 -3.25
N TYR A 73 4.67 3.94 -2.04
CA TYR A 73 4.18 3.24 -0.85
C TYR A 73 2.66 3.08 -0.84
N ALA A 74 1.90 4.11 -1.23
CA ALA A 74 0.46 3.99 -1.42
C ALA A 74 0.12 2.99 -2.55
N GLN A 75 0.95 2.91 -3.61
CA GLN A 75 0.80 1.90 -4.65
C GLN A 75 1.03 0.47 -4.13
N LEU A 76 1.99 0.28 -3.23
CA LEU A 76 2.20 -1.00 -2.55
C LEU A 76 0.98 -1.40 -1.71
N CYS A 77 0.47 -0.49 -0.87
CA CYS A 77 -0.72 -0.72 -0.05
C CYS A 77 -1.92 -1.11 -0.93
N LYS A 78 -2.13 -0.37 -2.03
CA LYS A 78 -3.13 -0.68 -3.05
C LYS A 78 -3.00 -2.11 -3.55
N ALA A 79 -1.80 -2.49 -4.00
CA ALA A 79 -1.55 -3.81 -4.59
C ALA A 79 -1.82 -4.95 -3.60
N VAL A 80 -1.42 -4.78 -2.33
CA VAL A 80 -1.71 -5.75 -1.26
C VAL A 80 -3.22 -5.85 -1.01
N GLY A 81 -3.93 -4.72 -0.86
CA GLY A 81 -5.39 -4.71 -0.65
C GLY A 81 -6.16 -5.44 -1.75
N TYR A 82 -5.86 -5.15 -3.02
CA TYR A 82 -6.51 -5.83 -4.16
C TYR A 82 -6.20 -7.32 -4.26
N LYS A 83 -5.01 -7.77 -3.85
CA LYS A 83 -4.69 -9.21 -3.84
C LYS A 83 -5.31 -9.90 -2.64
N ALA A 84 -5.29 -9.26 -1.48
CA ALA A 84 -5.88 -9.80 -0.26
C ALA A 84 -7.42 -9.94 -0.36
N SER A 85 -8.10 -9.06 -1.10
CA SER A 85 -9.54 -9.21 -1.36
C SER A 85 -9.93 -10.48 -2.13
N GLN A 86 -8.95 -11.15 -2.74
CA GLN A 86 -9.15 -12.37 -3.54
C GLN A 86 -8.87 -13.66 -2.76
N ILE A 87 -8.50 -13.57 -1.47
CA ILE A 87 -8.23 -14.73 -0.62
C ILE A 87 -9.49 -15.61 -0.53
N LYS A 88 -9.30 -16.94 -0.63
CA LYS A 88 -10.40 -17.92 -0.56
C LYS A 88 -10.14 -18.94 0.54
N GLY A 89 -11.07 -19.06 1.48
CA GLY A 89 -11.07 -20.10 2.50
C GLY A 89 -9.86 -20.09 3.45
N ASN A 90 -9.15 -18.97 3.57
CA ASN A 90 -7.95 -18.83 4.40
C ASN A 90 -8.05 -17.60 5.31
N GLY A 91 -8.83 -17.73 6.38
CA GLY A 91 -9.06 -16.66 7.35
C GLY A 91 -7.78 -16.18 8.03
N GLN A 92 -6.86 -17.10 8.36
CA GLN A 92 -5.59 -16.72 8.97
C GLN A 92 -4.73 -15.83 8.05
N PHE A 93 -4.69 -16.15 6.75
CA PHE A 93 -3.97 -15.31 5.81
C PHE A 93 -4.63 -13.95 5.61
N PHE A 94 -5.97 -13.90 5.64
CA PHE A 94 -6.72 -12.66 5.68
C PHE A 94 -6.35 -11.80 6.90
N ASP A 95 -6.34 -12.36 8.11
CA ASP A 95 -6.00 -11.62 9.34
C ASP A 95 -4.58 -11.04 9.26
N ILE A 96 -3.63 -11.80 8.71
CA ILE A 96 -2.26 -11.32 8.49
C ILE A 96 -2.23 -10.17 7.49
N CYS A 97 -3.03 -10.23 6.42
CA CYS A 97 -3.12 -9.15 5.45
C CYS A 97 -3.75 -7.89 6.05
N VAL A 98 -4.81 -8.03 6.87
CA VAL A 98 -5.44 -6.90 7.58
C VAL A 98 -4.44 -6.24 8.52
N ALA A 99 -3.75 -7.02 9.37
CA ALA A 99 -2.73 -6.50 10.27
C ALA A 99 -1.59 -5.79 9.54
N LEU A 100 -1.11 -6.37 8.42
CA LEU A 100 -0.08 -5.74 7.59
C LEU A 100 -0.57 -4.40 6.99
N LEU A 101 -1.82 -4.33 6.54
CA LEU A 101 -2.40 -3.12 5.98
C LEU A 101 -2.69 -2.06 7.04
N LEU A 102 -2.98 -2.44 8.30
CA LEU A 102 -3.05 -1.52 9.43
C LEU A 102 -1.69 -0.87 9.67
N ASP A 103 -0.64 -1.68 9.90
CA ASP A 103 0.73 -1.21 10.07
C ASP A 103 1.17 -0.29 8.91
N ALA A 104 0.81 -0.67 7.68
CA ALA A 104 1.15 0.10 6.49
C ALA A 104 0.37 1.43 6.39
N THR A 105 -0.90 1.45 6.80
CA THR A 105 -1.73 2.66 6.78
C THR A 105 -1.26 3.66 7.83
N GLU A 106 -0.84 3.19 9.00
CA GLU A 106 -0.22 4.01 10.03
C GLU A 106 1.10 4.64 9.55
N THR A 107 1.97 3.83 8.92
CA THR A 107 3.23 4.32 8.33
C THR A 107 2.97 5.38 7.26
N LEU A 108 1.98 5.14 6.39
CA LEU A 108 1.59 6.11 5.36
C LEU A 108 1.06 7.42 5.98
N SER A 109 0.33 7.34 7.09
CA SER A 109 -0.12 8.50 7.86
C SER A 109 1.03 9.34 8.38
N GLU A 110 2.01 8.69 9.01
CA GLU A 110 3.21 9.35 9.53
C GLU A 110 3.95 10.10 8.41
N TRP A 111 4.20 9.44 7.28
CA TRP A 111 4.89 10.07 6.15
C TRP A 111 4.12 11.25 5.56
N ILE A 112 2.79 11.15 5.46
CA ILE A 112 1.94 12.24 4.97
C ILE A 112 1.94 13.43 5.96
N ASN A 113 1.98 13.16 7.27
CA ASN A 113 2.04 14.20 8.29
C ASN A 113 3.33 15.03 8.22
N ASN A 114 4.43 14.39 7.83
CA ASN A 114 5.76 14.99 7.79
C ASN A 114 6.19 15.39 6.36
N LEU A 115 5.24 15.45 5.41
CA LEU A 115 5.52 15.91 4.04
C LEU A 115 6.03 17.35 4.05
N GLY A 116 7.35 17.49 3.90
CA GLY A 116 8.06 18.78 3.92
C GLY A 116 9.07 18.93 5.05
N GLU A 117 9.11 17.99 5.99
CA GLU A 117 10.08 17.92 7.09
C GLU A 117 11.02 16.72 6.92
N ASP A 118 10.47 15.54 6.58
CA ASP A 118 11.24 14.31 6.41
C ASP A 118 11.99 14.27 5.08
N SER A 119 13.22 13.73 5.11
CA SER A 119 13.94 13.33 3.91
C SER A 119 13.47 11.96 3.40
N VAL A 120 13.81 11.64 2.15
CA VAL A 120 13.59 10.29 1.60
C VAL A 120 14.37 9.24 2.40
N GLU A 121 15.55 9.58 2.91
CA GLU A 121 16.35 8.71 3.78
C GLU A 121 15.63 8.40 5.10
N ASP A 122 15.01 9.40 5.73
CA ASP A 122 14.25 9.22 6.99
C ASP A 122 13.08 8.26 6.76
N MET A 123 12.32 8.46 5.68
CA MET A 123 11.22 7.57 5.30
C MET A 123 11.71 6.14 5.05
N LYS A 124 12.82 5.94 4.33
CA LYS A 124 13.38 4.59 4.12
C LYS A 124 13.82 3.93 5.41
N SER A 125 14.32 4.69 6.38
CA SER A 125 14.78 4.17 7.67
C SER A 125 13.62 3.70 8.57
N SER A 126 12.39 4.19 8.32
CA SER A 126 11.18 3.76 9.04
C SER A 126 10.76 2.32 8.70
N PHE A 127 11.25 1.75 7.59
CA PHE A 127 11.01 0.34 7.28
C PHE A 127 11.76 -0.58 8.23
N THR A 128 11.04 -1.18 9.17
CA THR A 128 11.60 -2.23 10.02
C THR A 128 11.85 -3.50 9.22
N SER A 129 12.90 -4.25 9.56
CA SER A 129 13.16 -5.57 8.97
C SER A 129 11.96 -6.50 9.13
N THR A 130 11.27 -6.42 10.25
CA THR A 130 10.05 -7.18 10.55
C THR A 130 8.92 -6.87 9.55
N PHE A 131 8.66 -5.59 9.26
CA PHE A 131 7.64 -5.21 8.27
C PHE A 131 7.97 -5.76 6.88
N LEU A 132 9.24 -5.63 6.46
CA LEU A 132 9.70 -6.14 5.16
C LEU A 132 9.61 -7.66 5.06
N GLU A 133 9.95 -8.38 6.14
CA GLU A 133 9.82 -9.83 6.21
C GLU A 133 8.35 -10.28 6.09
N ARG A 134 7.44 -9.62 6.81
CA ARG A 134 5.99 -9.90 6.71
C ARG A 134 5.48 -9.62 5.31
N LEU A 135 5.84 -8.49 4.72
CA LEU A 135 5.42 -8.10 3.38
C LEU A 135 5.94 -9.07 2.31
N ARG A 136 7.20 -9.50 2.40
CA ARG A 136 7.77 -10.55 1.52
C ARG A 136 7.05 -11.88 1.72
N TRP A 137 6.76 -12.25 2.95
CA TRP A 137 5.99 -13.47 3.24
C TRP A 137 4.60 -13.41 2.62
N VAL A 138 3.87 -12.30 2.77
CA VAL A 138 2.56 -12.07 2.16
C VAL A 138 2.63 -12.12 0.63
N SER A 139 3.61 -11.46 0.02
CA SER A 139 3.87 -11.52 -1.43
C SER A 139 4.02 -12.96 -1.92
N ASN A 140 4.80 -13.77 -1.19
CA ASN A 140 5.00 -15.18 -1.52
C ASN A 140 3.72 -16.02 -1.39
N GLN A 141 2.87 -15.75 -0.40
CA GLN A 141 1.58 -16.45 -0.25
C GLN A 141 0.65 -16.21 -1.44
N PHE A 142 0.56 -14.96 -1.93
CA PHE A 142 -0.21 -14.67 -3.14
C PHE A 142 0.28 -15.44 -4.37
N GLY A 143 1.59 -15.69 -4.48
CA GLY A 143 2.17 -16.51 -5.54
C GLY A 143 1.86 -18.01 -5.42
N ALA A 144 1.69 -18.52 -4.20
CA ALA A 144 1.42 -19.93 -3.92
C ALA A 144 -0.04 -20.31 -4.22
N ASP A 145 -1.01 -19.46 -3.86
CA ASP A 145 -2.44 -19.68 -4.14
C ASP A 145 -2.74 -19.72 -5.66
N VAL A 146 -2.00 -18.94 -6.45
CA VAL A 146 -2.06 -19.02 -7.91
C VAL A 146 -1.50 -20.36 -8.40
N ARG A 147 -0.39 -20.85 -7.85
CA ARG A 147 0.23 -22.13 -8.26
C ARG A 147 -0.63 -23.36 -7.92
N ALA A 148 -1.30 -23.35 -6.76
CA ALA A 148 -2.20 -24.42 -6.35
C ALA A 148 -3.46 -24.51 -7.23
N SER A 149 -3.88 -23.40 -7.86
CA SER A 149 -5.06 -23.36 -8.73
C SER A 149 -4.78 -23.65 -10.21
N VAL A 150 -3.51 -23.75 -10.65
CA VAL A 150 -3.16 -24.07 -12.05
C VAL A 150 -3.21 -25.56 -12.38
N ASP A 151 -3.47 -26.45 -11.41
CA ASP A 151 -3.88 -27.83 -11.69
C ASP A 151 -5.35 -27.91 -12.17
N SER A 152 -6.06 -26.78 -12.25
CA SER A 152 -7.35 -26.67 -12.93
C SER A 152 -7.31 -25.59 -14.01
N GLN A 153 -7.48 -26.07 -15.24
CA GLN A 153 -7.55 -25.33 -16.49
C GLN A 153 -8.34 -24.01 -16.39
N SER A 154 -7.70 -22.87 -16.66
CA SER A 154 -8.35 -21.73 -17.32
C SER A 154 -7.35 -20.64 -17.72
N LYS A 155 -7.38 -20.28 -19.01
CA LYS A 155 -6.69 -19.14 -19.59
C LYS A 155 -7.37 -17.85 -19.11
N ASN A 156 -6.80 -17.18 -18.12
CA ASN A 156 -7.04 -15.74 -17.96
C ASN A 156 -5.80 -15.04 -17.39
N LYS A 157 -5.41 -13.99 -18.11
CA LYS A 157 -4.39 -12.95 -17.85
C LYS A 157 -3.42 -13.28 -16.69
N LYS A 158 -2.19 -13.69 -17.05
CA LYS A 158 -1.03 -13.67 -16.14
C LYS A 158 -0.90 -12.25 -15.57
N MET A 159 -1.45 -12.04 -14.37
CA MET A 159 -1.30 -10.81 -13.61
C MET A 159 0.05 -10.94 -12.89
N ASP A 160 0.94 -9.99 -13.16
CA ASP A 160 2.39 -10.14 -12.97
C ASP A 160 2.72 -10.43 -11.51
N GLN A 161 3.37 -11.58 -11.25
CA GLN A 161 3.85 -11.95 -9.92
C GLN A 161 4.88 -10.94 -9.39
N ASN A 162 5.44 -10.11 -10.27
CA ASN A 162 6.55 -9.20 -9.98
C ASN A 162 6.11 -7.83 -9.43
N GLU A 163 4.82 -7.50 -9.36
CA GLU A 163 4.40 -6.12 -9.06
C GLU A 163 4.75 -5.66 -7.64
N ILE A 164 4.53 -6.51 -6.62
CA ILE A 164 4.90 -6.17 -5.22
C ILE A 164 6.42 -6.14 -5.06
N ASP A 165 7.13 -7.09 -5.68
CA ASP A 165 8.59 -7.17 -5.60
C ASP A 165 9.27 -5.99 -6.30
N ASP A 166 8.72 -5.52 -7.43
CA ASP A 166 9.20 -4.33 -8.13
C ASP A 166 8.91 -3.05 -7.32
N LEU A 167 7.78 -2.99 -6.59
CA LEU A 167 7.50 -1.90 -5.66
C LEU A 167 8.45 -1.90 -4.46
N LEU A 168 8.77 -3.09 -3.90
CA LEU A 168 9.79 -3.23 -2.85
C LEU A 168 11.16 -2.73 -3.31
N ARG A 169 11.56 -3.04 -4.55
CA ARG A 169 12.81 -2.53 -5.14
C ARG A 169 12.81 -1.01 -5.28
N LYS A 170 11.70 -0.41 -5.72
CA LYS A 170 11.57 1.06 -5.83
C LYS A 170 11.67 1.76 -4.48
N LEU A 171 11.13 1.14 -3.43
CA LEU A 171 11.24 1.63 -2.06
C LEU A 171 12.66 1.46 -1.47
N GLY A 172 13.59 0.83 -2.20
CA GLY A 172 14.98 0.63 -1.77
C GLY A 172 15.18 -0.53 -0.80
N VAL A 173 14.23 -1.47 -0.75
CA VAL A 173 14.17 -2.58 0.21
C VAL A 173 14.11 -3.96 -0.47
N GLY A 174 14.38 -4.02 -1.77
CA GLY A 174 14.34 -5.23 -2.61
C GLY A 174 15.69 -5.66 -3.17
#